data_AF-A0A3T1AM93-F1
#
_entry.id   AF-A0A3T1AM93-F1
#
_cell.length_a   1.000
_cell.length_b   1.000
_cell.length_c   1.000
_cell.angle_alpha   90.00
_cell.angle_beta   90.00
_cell.angle_gamma   90.00
#
_symmetry.space_group_name_H-M   'P 1'
#
loop_
_entity.id
_entity.type
_entity.pdbx_description
1 polymer ?
#
loop_
_entity_poly.entity_id
_entity_poly.type
_entity_poly.pdbx_seq_one_letter_code
_entity_poly.pdbx_strand_id
1 'polypeptide(L)'
;MAPLRQSDTDACPGALRLHAAADGLLARVRLPAGVLSGDQMHALRELAADCGDGRLELTSRANLQIRGVRAEAAETLATRLRAAGLLPSMTHDPVRNIAAPPLAPPALRALISRLDAAILADPELPRLPGKFLFAIGHVPLAADLAAVPARADIAADADIATPAGLAVPGAPSSFTIRFGGHDTGLTVAPDRVVETLIAAAHAFLAEREAQRGDGPAAWRLRELTDGPARVSARVSTALGLTPIPRASSSEALTPVEFLKPGGLVGAPEHGDLVGAPEPSDLLGAPEPSDQPSDLLGVLEQPGSPLVAVGALVPLGRLGPVPLKILEKAARLVITPWRGVLVTDLPPEEAAAWSDRLSAAGLALSPDSPWVGVTACAGRPGCARSHADVRADATAASVFVDGLPTHWVGCERACGSPAGRHVRVLATPHGYQVSHAGTSPGLPESGMAESGPPAPGLPAPGLPAPGLPAPGLPAPGLPAPGLPAPGLPAPGLPEPGLAGAGNSAGHFGNVGQGAAGETPVSDEPVPLSPASRELGDAVAAARRA
;
A
#
# COMPACT_ATOMS: atom_id res chain seq x y z
N MET A 1 -27.00 3.34 9.73
CA MET A 1 -26.41 1.99 9.46
C MET A 1 -25.63 2.03 8.15
N ALA A 2 -24.30 2.10 8.21
CA ALA A 2 -23.45 2.08 7.01
C ALA A 2 -23.59 0.74 6.26
N PRO A 3 -23.77 0.73 4.93
CA PRO A 3 -23.99 -0.50 4.20
C PRO A 3 -22.74 -1.40 4.27
N LEU A 4 -22.90 -2.59 4.85
CA LEU A 4 -21.89 -3.64 4.87
C LEU A 4 -21.77 -4.30 3.49
N ARG A 5 -20.56 -4.78 3.18
CA ARG A 5 -20.13 -5.41 1.91
C ARG A 5 -21.12 -6.46 1.35
N GLN A 6 -21.32 -6.43 0.03
CA GLN A 6 -21.84 -7.54 -0.78
C GLN A 6 -20.83 -7.91 -1.89
N SER A 7 -20.71 -9.19 -2.25
CA SER A 7 -19.69 -9.73 -3.18
C SER A 7 -19.78 -9.21 -4.61
N ASP A 8 -20.97 -8.76 -5.03
CA ASP A 8 -21.29 -8.51 -6.44
C ASP A 8 -21.17 -7.02 -6.81
N THR A 9 -20.72 -6.19 -5.87
CA THR A 9 -20.44 -4.76 -6.05
C THR A 9 -18.97 -4.47 -5.79
N ASP A 10 -18.42 -3.41 -6.40
CA ASP A 10 -17.02 -3.02 -6.25
C ASP A 10 -16.59 -3.03 -4.77
N ALA A 11 -15.61 -3.90 -4.48
CA ALA A 11 -15.25 -4.32 -3.13
C ALA A 11 -14.19 -3.41 -2.46
N CYS A 12 -13.93 -2.22 -3.02
CA CYS A 12 -12.90 -1.32 -2.51
C CYS A 12 -13.41 -0.56 -1.27
N PRO A 13 -12.73 -0.64 -0.10
CA PRO A 13 -13.16 0.10 1.08
C PRO A 13 -13.05 1.61 0.87
N GLY A 14 -13.96 2.35 1.49
CA GLY A 14 -13.97 3.81 1.54
C GLY A 14 -14.21 4.32 2.96
N ALA A 15 -14.48 5.62 3.08
CA ALA A 15 -14.81 6.25 4.35
C ALA A 15 -16.27 5.97 4.78
N LEU A 16 -17.14 5.67 3.81
CA LEU A 16 -18.57 5.36 4.04
C LEU A 16 -18.89 3.88 3.88
N ARG A 17 -18.22 3.19 2.95
CA ARG A 17 -18.31 1.75 2.75
C ARG A 17 -17.16 1.07 3.45
N LEU A 18 -17.37 0.74 4.72
CA LEU A 18 -16.39 0.11 5.58
C LEU A 18 -16.25 -1.38 5.24
N HIS A 19 -15.04 -1.91 5.41
CA HIS A 19 -14.76 -3.34 5.20
C HIS A 19 -14.65 -4.07 6.53
N ALA A 20 -15.37 -5.18 6.69
CA ALA A 20 -15.22 -6.03 7.86
C ALA A 20 -13.89 -6.79 7.83
N ALA A 21 -13.06 -6.55 8.84
CA ALA A 21 -11.84 -7.30 9.11
C ALA A 21 -11.94 -8.04 10.45
N ALA A 22 -10.93 -8.83 10.79
CA ALA A 22 -10.96 -9.67 11.99
C ALA A 22 -10.86 -8.86 13.29
N ASP A 23 -10.24 -7.69 13.22
CA ASP A 23 -10.05 -6.77 14.33
C ASP A 23 -11.09 -5.65 14.40
N GLY A 24 -12.07 -5.63 13.50
CA GLY A 24 -13.11 -4.61 13.41
C GLY A 24 -13.32 -4.11 11.98
N LEU A 25 -14.06 -3.02 11.83
CA LEU A 25 -14.24 -2.40 10.52
C LEU A 25 -12.98 -1.66 10.07
N LEU A 26 -12.82 -1.53 8.77
CA LEU A 26 -11.72 -0.83 8.12
C LEU A 26 -12.27 0.30 7.28
N ALA A 27 -11.84 1.52 7.60
CA ALA A 27 -12.12 2.72 6.84
C ALA A 27 -10.90 3.11 6.03
N ARG A 28 -11.10 3.55 4.79
CA ARG A 28 -10.03 4.11 3.95
C ARG A 28 -10.35 5.54 3.60
N VAL A 29 -9.40 6.43 3.85
CA VAL A 29 -9.48 7.85 3.53
C VAL A 29 -8.72 8.11 2.24
N ARG A 30 -9.34 8.83 1.31
CA ARG A 30 -8.74 9.15 0.01
C ARG A 30 -8.05 10.50 0.03
N LEU A 31 -6.79 10.47 -0.37
CA LEU A 31 -5.89 11.62 -0.44
C LEU A 31 -5.43 11.76 -1.89
N PRO A 32 -6.07 12.62 -2.70
CA PRO A 32 -5.55 12.94 -4.02
C PRO A 32 -4.06 13.33 -3.96
N ALA A 33 -3.23 12.66 -4.76
CA ALA A 33 -1.77 12.78 -4.74
C ALA A 33 -1.09 12.48 -3.38
N GLY A 34 -1.78 11.81 -2.45
CA GLY A 34 -1.28 11.53 -1.10
C GLY A 34 -1.21 12.73 -0.17
N VAL A 35 -1.79 13.87 -0.57
CA VAL A 35 -1.62 15.15 0.12
C VAL A 35 -2.61 15.30 1.26
N LEU A 36 -2.14 15.82 2.40
CA LEU A 36 -2.96 16.27 3.51
C LEU A 36 -2.27 17.39 4.31
N SER A 37 -3.07 18.15 5.06
CA SER A 37 -2.57 19.16 6.01
C SER A 37 -2.31 18.58 7.41
N GLY A 38 -1.60 19.34 8.25
CA GLY A 38 -1.43 19.03 9.66
C GLY A 38 -2.76 18.91 10.43
N ASP A 39 -3.71 19.79 10.16
CA ASP A 39 -5.06 19.75 10.76
C ASP A 39 -5.83 18.49 10.36
N GLN A 40 -5.71 18.06 9.11
CA GLN A 40 -6.27 16.80 8.65
C GLN A 40 -5.60 15.60 9.33
N MET A 41 -4.27 15.64 9.50
CA MET A 41 -3.55 14.62 10.25
C MET A 41 -3.98 14.58 11.72
N HIS A 42 -4.17 15.74 12.35
CA HIS A 42 -4.70 15.85 13.70
C HIS A 42 -6.08 15.19 13.82
N ALA A 43 -7.00 15.52 12.91
CA ALA A 43 -8.33 14.92 12.87
C ALA A 43 -8.27 13.40 12.70
N LEU A 44 -7.38 12.90 11.83
CA LEU A 44 -7.17 11.46 11.64
C LEU A 44 -6.58 10.78 12.88
N ARG A 45 -5.65 11.41 13.58
CA ARG A 45 -5.09 10.90 14.84
C ARG A 45 -6.19 10.72 15.89
N GLU A 46 -7.03 11.74 16.08
CA GLU A 46 -8.16 11.69 17.02
C GLU A 46 -9.18 10.62 16.60
N LEU A 47 -9.52 10.54 15.31
CA LEU A 47 -10.41 9.50 14.78
C LEU A 47 -9.86 8.09 14.98
N ALA A 48 -8.56 7.90 14.77
CA ALA A 48 -7.92 6.60 15.00
C ALA A 48 -8.00 6.20 16.47
N ALA A 49 -7.79 7.13 17.40
CA ALA A 49 -7.89 6.90 18.84
C ALA A 49 -9.33 6.64 19.30
N ASP A 50 -10.29 7.43 18.83
CA ASP A 50 -11.68 7.38 19.31
C ASP A 50 -12.48 6.24 18.66
N CYS A 51 -12.24 5.98 17.38
CA CYS A 51 -13.04 5.06 16.59
C CYS A 51 -12.35 3.72 16.32
N GLY A 52 -11.01 3.67 16.27
CA GLY A 52 -10.21 2.53 15.81
C GLY A 52 -9.19 2.02 16.83
N ASP A 53 -8.07 1.49 16.33
CA ASP A 53 -6.96 0.91 17.13
C ASP A 53 -5.88 1.93 17.55
N GLY A 54 -6.14 3.24 17.38
CA GLY A 54 -5.19 4.31 17.68
C GLY A 54 -4.06 4.48 16.67
N ARG A 55 -4.10 3.78 15.52
CA ARG A 55 -3.05 3.82 14.50
C ARG A 55 -3.61 4.15 13.12
N LEU A 56 -2.75 4.66 12.24
CA LEU A 56 -3.03 4.82 10.82
C LEU A 56 -2.16 3.90 9.98
N GLU A 57 -2.71 3.33 8.92
CA GLU A 57 -1.96 2.52 7.96
C GLU A 57 -1.86 3.19 6.60
N LEU A 58 -0.63 3.30 6.09
CA LEU A 58 -0.33 3.78 4.76
C LEU A 58 -0.59 2.69 3.73
N THR A 59 -1.00 3.10 2.54
CA THR A 59 -1.37 2.18 1.46
C THR A 59 -0.47 2.36 0.25
N SER A 60 -0.43 1.34 -0.61
CA SER A 60 0.29 1.40 -1.89
C SER A 60 -0.26 2.39 -2.91
N ARG A 61 -1.35 3.11 -2.59
CA ARG A 61 -1.91 4.18 -3.42
C ARG A 61 -1.85 5.53 -2.72
N ALA A 62 -0.88 5.71 -1.82
CA ALA A 62 -0.69 6.96 -1.08
C ALA A 62 -1.91 7.41 -0.24
N ASN A 63 -2.82 6.49 0.09
CA ASN A 63 -3.97 6.74 0.96
C ASN A 63 -3.69 6.28 2.39
N LEU A 64 -4.59 6.64 3.32
CA LEU A 64 -4.55 6.21 4.73
C LEU A 64 -5.73 5.29 5.07
N GLN A 65 -5.54 4.42 6.05
CA GLN A 65 -6.58 3.53 6.58
C GLN A 65 -6.62 3.61 8.11
N ILE A 66 -7.83 3.48 8.65
CA ILE A 66 -8.10 3.28 10.07
C ILE A 66 -8.65 1.86 10.20
N ARG A 67 -8.03 1.06 11.08
CA ARG A 67 -8.47 -0.32 11.36
C ARG A 67 -9.05 -0.40 12.77
N GLY A 68 -9.69 -1.52 13.06
CA GLY A 68 -10.38 -1.73 14.33
C GLY A 68 -11.56 -0.79 14.57
N VAL A 69 -12.14 -0.22 13.50
CA VAL A 69 -13.25 0.71 13.61
C VAL A 69 -14.46 -0.03 14.20
N ARG A 70 -14.95 0.47 15.33
CA ARG A 70 -16.15 -0.08 15.98
C ARG A 70 -17.39 0.26 15.16
N ALA A 71 -18.34 -0.67 15.07
CA ALA A 71 -19.50 -0.51 14.19
C ALA A 71 -20.37 0.70 14.56
N GLU A 72 -20.53 0.95 15.86
CA GLU A 72 -21.25 2.10 16.40
C GLU A 72 -20.55 3.44 16.13
N ALA A 73 -19.25 3.43 15.84
CA ALA A 73 -18.47 4.65 15.57
C ALA A 73 -18.49 5.08 14.10
N ALA A 74 -19.11 4.29 13.20
CA ALA A 74 -19.07 4.54 11.76
C ALA A 74 -19.67 5.90 11.34
N GLU A 75 -20.78 6.31 11.95
CA GLU A 75 -21.44 7.59 11.63
C GLU A 75 -20.65 8.78 12.17
N THR A 76 -20.09 8.66 13.38
CA THR A 76 -19.16 9.65 13.95
C THR A 76 -17.92 9.82 13.09
N LEU A 77 -17.34 8.71 12.63
CA LEU A 77 -16.18 8.69 11.74
C LEU A 77 -16.48 9.47 10.45
N ALA A 78 -17.56 9.14 9.76
CA ALA A 78 -17.95 9.80 8.52
C ALA A 78 -18.17 11.31 8.71
N THR A 79 -18.84 11.69 9.81
CA THR A 79 -19.15 13.09 10.14
C THR A 79 -17.88 13.90 10.38
N ARG A 80 -16.93 13.37 11.17
CA ARG A 80 -15.67 14.05 11.48
C ARG A 80 -14.71 14.07 10.29
N LEU A 81 -14.67 13.02 9.48
CA LEU A 81 -13.92 13.04 8.22
C LEU A 81 -14.44 14.12 7.26
N ARG A 82 -15.76 14.30 7.19
CA ARG A 82 -16.38 15.36 6.39
C ARG A 82 -16.03 16.75 6.94
N ALA A 83 -16.12 16.95 8.27
CA ALA A 83 -15.75 18.20 8.92
C ALA A 83 -14.28 18.57 8.70
N ALA A 84 -13.38 17.58 8.64
CA ALA A 84 -11.97 17.76 8.34
C ALA A 84 -11.66 17.93 6.83
N GLY A 85 -12.67 17.91 5.95
CA GLY A 85 -12.47 18.00 4.50
C GLY A 85 -11.84 16.75 3.86
N LEU A 86 -11.75 15.63 4.60
CA LEU A 86 -11.21 14.35 4.13
C LEU A 86 -12.27 13.50 3.42
N LEU A 87 -13.53 13.89 3.53
CA LEU A 87 -14.66 13.30 2.83
C LEU A 87 -15.53 14.42 2.21
N PRO A 88 -15.06 15.09 1.15
CA PRO A 88 -15.74 16.25 0.57
C PRO A 88 -17.06 15.89 -0.15
N SER A 89 -17.25 14.63 -0.52
CA SER A 89 -18.46 14.14 -1.19
C SER A 89 -18.85 12.76 -0.69
N MET A 90 -20.16 12.53 -0.52
CA MET A 90 -20.69 11.24 -0.07
C MET A 90 -20.72 10.17 -1.18
N THR A 91 -20.70 10.61 -2.44
CA THR A 91 -20.84 9.73 -3.61
C THR A 91 -19.50 9.48 -4.31
N HIS A 92 -18.57 10.44 -4.24
CA HIS A 92 -17.33 10.39 -5.02
C HIS A 92 -16.13 9.82 -4.25
N ASP A 93 -16.29 9.38 -3.01
CA ASP A 93 -15.19 8.84 -2.19
C ASP A 93 -14.38 7.74 -2.93
N PRO A 94 -14.99 6.71 -3.55
CA PRO A 94 -14.21 5.65 -4.21
C PRO A 94 -13.41 6.12 -5.44
N VAL A 95 -13.92 7.10 -6.19
CA VAL A 95 -13.38 7.55 -7.48
C VAL A 95 -12.23 8.55 -7.35
N ARG A 96 -12.05 9.19 -6.18
CA ARG A 96 -10.97 10.16 -5.90
C ARG A 96 -9.58 9.53 -5.70
N ASN A 97 -9.33 8.39 -6.34
CA ASN A 97 -7.99 7.82 -6.40
C ASN A 97 -7.18 8.50 -7.50
N ILE A 98 -6.41 9.51 -7.12
CA ILE A 98 -5.50 10.23 -8.01
C ILE A 98 -4.08 10.03 -7.51
N ALA A 99 -3.25 9.36 -8.30
CA ALA A 99 -1.82 9.20 -8.03
C ALA A 99 -1.01 10.35 -8.67
N ALA A 100 0.09 10.72 -8.03
CA ALA A 100 1.05 11.68 -8.57
C ALA A 100 2.45 11.43 -7.97
N PRO A 101 3.51 11.98 -8.57
CA PRO A 101 4.82 12.06 -7.94
C PRO A 101 4.72 12.72 -6.56
N PRO A 102 5.37 12.20 -5.50
CA PRO A 102 5.27 12.78 -4.16
C PRO A 102 5.75 14.23 -4.06
N LEU A 103 6.79 14.59 -4.83
CA LEU A 103 7.35 15.94 -4.90
C LEU A 103 6.88 16.67 -6.17
N ALA A 104 5.59 16.53 -6.52
CA ALA A 104 5.02 17.17 -7.69
C ALA A 104 5.26 18.70 -7.70
N PRO A 105 5.78 19.28 -8.80
CA PRO A 105 5.99 20.72 -8.91
C PRO A 105 4.65 21.49 -8.89
N PRO A 106 4.67 22.81 -8.61
CA PRO A 106 3.45 23.61 -8.47
C PRO A 106 2.45 23.48 -9.64
N ALA A 107 2.94 23.44 -10.89
CA ALA A 107 2.09 23.28 -12.06
C ALA A 107 1.31 21.96 -12.07
N LEU A 108 1.96 20.84 -11.72
CA LEU A 108 1.31 19.54 -11.59
C LEU A 108 0.34 19.53 -10.40
N ARG A 109 0.69 20.15 -9.27
CA ARG A 109 -0.20 20.28 -8.11
C ARG A 109 -1.51 21.02 -8.46
N ALA A 110 -1.42 22.09 -9.25
CA ALA A 110 -2.60 22.81 -9.74
C ALA A 110 -3.46 21.93 -10.66
N LEU A 111 -2.83 21.16 -11.56
CA LEU A 111 -3.54 20.25 -12.45
C LEU A 111 -4.26 19.12 -11.70
N ILE A 112 -3.61 18.53 -10.69
CA ILE A 112 -4.21 17.51 -9.80
C ILE A 112 -5.45 18.09 -9.09
N SER A 113 -5.34 19.31 -8.56
CA SER A 113 -6.45 19.99 -7.86
C SER A 113 -7.63 20.24 -8.80
N ARG A 114 -7.35 20.66 -10.05
CA ARG A 114 -8.38 20.82 -11.09
C ARG A 114 -9.05 19.49 -11.45
N LEU A 115 -8.29 18.40 -11.55
CA LEU A 115 -8.83 17.08 -11.81
C LEU A 115 -9.74 16.59 -10.67
N ASP A 116 -9.31 16.74 -9.42
CA ASP A 116 -10.12 16.36 -8.26
C ASP A 116 -11.44 17.14 -8.20
N ALA A 117 -11.39 18.46 -8.45
CA ALA A 117 -12.58 19.30 -8.54
C ALA A 117 -13.51 18.89 -9.69
N ALA A 118 -12.96 18.56 -10.86
CA ALA A 118 -13.73 18.08 -12.00
C ALA A 118 -14.39 16.72 -11.72
N ILE A 119 -13.68 15.81 -11.05
CA ILE A 119 -14.24 14.53 -10.60
C ILE A 119 -15.42 14.77 -9.66
N LEU A 120 -15.27 15.65 -8.68
CA LEU A 120 -16.31 15.99 -7.71
C LEU A 120 -17.55 16.67 -8.32
N ALA A 121 -17.38 17.37 -9.44
CA ALA A 121 -18.45 18.07 -10.13
C ALA A 121 -19.26 17.17 -11.07
N ASP A 122 -18.75 15.99 -11.42
CA ASP A 122 -19.36 15.12 -12.43
C ASP A 122 -20.27 14.05 -11.81
N PRO A 123 -21.61 14.13 -12.01
CA PRO A 123 -22.55 13.24 -11.34
C PRO A 123 -22.51 11.78 -11.78
N GLU A 124 -21.87 11.46 -12.92
CA GLU A 124 -21.80 10.08 -13.43
C GLU A 124 -20.56 9.32 -12.94
N LEU A 125 -19.48 10.03 -12.59
CA LEU A 125 -18.23 9.41 -12.16
C LEU A 125 -18.30 8.58 -10.85
N PRO A 126 -19.27 8.76 -9.93
CA PRO A 126 -19.52 7.81 -8.85
C PRO A 126 -19.81 6.38 -9.31
N ARG A 127 -20.16 6.17 -10.59
CA ARG A 127 -20.34 4.84 -11.20
C ARG A 127 -19.02 4.13 -11.48
N LEU A 128 -17.89 4.84 -11.45
CA LEU A 128 -16.57 4.23 -11.60
C LEU A 128 -16.28 3.28 -10.43
N PRO A 129 -15.66 2.12 -10.70
CA PRO A 129 -15.15 1.26 -9.66
C PRO A 129 -14.12 2.01 -8.80
N GLY A 130 -14.16 1.88 -7.49
CA GLY A 130 -13.15 2.38 -6.56
C GLY A 130 -11.78 1.69 -6.69
N LYS A 131 -11.66 0.68 -7.55
CA LYS A 131 -10.36 0.25 -8.06
C LYS A 131 -9.79 1.23 -9.08
N PHE A 132 -10.61 1.84 -9.93
CA PHE A 132 -10.21 2.78 -10.98
C PHE A 132 -9.26 3.85 -10.43
N LEU A 133 -8.16 4.09 -11.15
CA LEU A 133 -7.07 4.97 -10.72
C LEU A 133 -6.73 5.98 -11.81
N PHE A 134 -6.77 7.25 -11.45
CA PHE A 134 -6.18 8.33 -12.25
C PHE A 134 -4.72 8.56 -11.84
N ALA A 135 -3.91 9.05 -12.76
CA ALA A 135 -2.55 9.51 -12.47
C ALA A 135 -2.20 10.80 -13.24
N ILE A 136 -1.46 11.70 -12.59
CA ILE A 136 -0.85 12.88 -13.20
C ILE A 136 0.66 12.82 -12.94
N GLY A 137 1.48 12.89 -13.99
CA GLY A 137 2.93 12.71 -13.89
C GLY A 137 3.36 11.25 -13.96
N HIS A 138 4.67 11.04 -13.83
CA HIS A 138 5.26 9.69 -13.75
C HIS A 138 4.99 9.09 -12.38
N VAL A 139 4.33 7.93 -12.34
CA VAL A 139 4.07 7.19 -11.11
C VAL A 139 4.35 5.71 -11.33
N PRO A 140 4.87 4.98 -10.32
CA PRO A 140 5.17 3.55 -10.40
C PRO A 140 3.90 2.68 -10.31
N LEU A 141 2.72 3.26 -10.57
CA LEU A 141 1.42 2.61 -10.40
C LEU A 141 0.76 2.41 -11.76
N ALA A 142 0.21 1.21 -11.97
CA ALA A 142 -0.62 0.94 -13.13
C ALA A 142 -1.97 1.66 -13.00
N ALA A 143 -2.02 2.89 -13.51
CA ALA A 143 -3.23 3.70 -13.59
C ALA A 143 -4.10 3.30 -14.79
N ASP A 144 -5.41 3.44 -14.63
CA ASP A 144 -6.37 3.24 -15.71
C ASP A 144 -6.31 4.41 -16.70
N LEU A 145 -6.15 5.63 -16.18
CA LEU A 145 -5.95 6.83 -16.98
C LEU A 145 -4.78 7.63 -16.41
N ALA A 146 -3.80 7.96 -17.24
CA ALA A 146 -2.68 8.78 -16.83
C ALA A 146 -2.42 9.92 -17.81
N ALA A 147 -2.12 11.11 -17.30
CA ALA A 147 -1.53 12.19 -18.09
C ALA A 147 -0.07 12.36 -17.66
N VAL A 148 0.85 12.08 -18.57
CA VAL A 148 2.29 12.08 -18.32
C VAL A 148 2.93 13.20 -19.15
N PRO A 149 3.77 14.08 -18.57
CA PRO A 149 4.52 15.08 -19.34
C PRO A 149 5.21 14.45 -20.56
N ALA A 150 5.12 15.08 -21.72
CA ALA A 150 5.74 14.54 -22.92
C ALA A 150 7.27 14.64 -22.83
N ARG A 151 7.98 13.61 -23.33
CA ARG A 151 9.46 13.53 -23.26
C ARG A 151 10.20 14.73 -23.86
N ALA A 152 9.63 15.41 -24.85
CA ALA A 152 10.25 16.59 -25.46
C ALA A 152 10.39 17.76 -24.45
N ASP A 153 9.55 17.80 -23.42
CA ASP A 153 9.59 18.84 -22.38
C ASP A 153 10.64 18.57 -21.29
N ILE A 154 11.04 17.30 -21.09
CA ILE A 154 12.05 16.92 -20.08
C ILE A 154 13.48 17.26 -20.57
N ALA A 155 13.69 17.35 -21.89
CA ALA A 155 14.97 17.73 -22.49
C ALA A 155 15.15 19.25 -22.66
N ALA A 156 14.09 20.05 -22.47
CA ALA A 156 14.10 21.49 -22.76
C ALA A 156 14.55 22.37 -21.57
N ASP A 157 14.85 21.78 -20.40
CA ASP A 157 15.40 22.50 -19.24
C ASP A 157 16.92 22.73 -19.33
N ALA A 158 17.55 22.45 -20.48
CA ALA A 158 18.90 22.89 -20.80
C ALA A 158 18.85 24.03 -21.84
N ASP A 159 19.11 25.27 -21.39
CA ASP A 159 19.54 26.42 -22.20
C ASP A 159 18.56 27.08 -23.21
N ILE A 160 17.34 27.47 -22.81
CA ILE A 160 16.60 28.50 -23.58
C ILE A 160 16.02 29.59 -22.67
N ALA A 161 16.69 30.74 -22.66
CA ALA A 161 16.13 32.00 -22.19
C ALA A 161 14.95 32.41 -23.09
N THR A 162 13.73 32.27 -22.59
CA THR A 162 12.52 32.80 -23.27
C THR A 162 12.25 34.24 -22.81
N PRO A 163 11.86 35.17 -23.72
CA PRO A 163 11.58 36.55 -23.34
C PRO A 163 10.21 36.67 -22.64
N ALA A 164 10.25 37.26 -21.44
CA ALA A 164 9.20 38.01 -20.74
C ALA A 164 7.74 37.48 -20.77
N GLY A 165 7.34 36.83 -19.67
CA GLY A 165 6.05 37.06 -19.01
C GLY A 165 4.97 35.99 -19.23
N LEU A 166 4.85 35.07 -18.24
CA LEU A 166 3.77 34.09 -17.95
C LEU A 166 4.16 32.61 -17.98
N ALA A 167 5.39 32.25 -18.37
CA ALA A 167 5.86 30.88 -18.21
C ALA A 167 6.34 30.66 -16.76
N VAL A 168 5.68 29.75 -16.03
CA VAL A 168 6.21 29.20 -14.78
C VAL A 168 7.37 28.27 -15.18
N PRO A 169 8.60 28.48 -14.71
CA PRO A 169 9.71 27.58 -15.00
C PRO A 169 9.36 26.12 -14.66
N GLY A 170 9.65 25.19 -15.58
CA GLY A 170 9.40 23.74 -15.38
C GLY A 170 7.96 23.25 -15.61
N ALA A 171 7.07 24.06 -16.18
CA ALA A 171 5.74 23.60 -16.56
C ALA A 171 5.78 22.85 -17.91
N PRO A 172 5.29 21.60 -18.01
CA PRO A 172 5.28 20.86 -19.26
C PRO A 172 4.39 21.54 -20.30
N SER A 173 4.85 21.59 -21.55
CA SER A 173 4.13 22.20 -22.66
C SER A 173 3.07 21.26 -23.25
N SER A 174 3.21 19.96 -23.01
CA SER A 174 2.25 18.94 -23.44
C SER A 174 2.24 17.69 -22.56
N PHE A 175 1.15 16.94 -22.63
CA PHE A 175 0.96 15.69 -21.89
C PHE A 175 0.55 14.58 -22.84
N THR A 176 1.20 13.42 -22.71
CA THR A 176 0.74 12.18 -23.31
C THR A 176 -0.30 11.53 -22.42
N ILE A 177 -1.45 11.18 -22.98
CA ILE A 177 -2.52 10.46 -22.30
C ILE A 177 -2.32 8.96 -22.49
N ARG A 178 -2.19 8.23 -21.39
CA ARG A 178 -2.03 6.77 -21.37
C ARG A 178 -3.28 6.11 -20.83
N PHE A 179 -3.66 5.00 -21.46
CA PHE A 179 -4.86 4.23 -21.18
C PHE A 179 -4.48 2.85 -20.69
N GLY A 180 -4.66 2.58 -19.39
CA GLY A 180 -4.28 1.30 -18.77
C GLY A 180 -2.79 1.01 -18.94
N GLY A 181 -1.95 2.05 -18.88
CA GLY A 181 -0.52 1.98 -19.19
C GLY A 181 -0.14 1.99 -20.67
N HIS A 182 -1.09 1.92 -21.60
CA HIS A 182 -0.80 1.92 -23.03
C HIS A 182 -0.76 3.34 -23.58
N ASP A 183 0.18 3.58 -24.47
CA ASP A 183 0.30 4.84 -25.17
C ASP A 183 -0.29 4.72 -26.56
N THR A 184 -1.37 5.46 -26.81
CA THR A 184 -2.10 5.42 -28.09
C THR A 184 -1.68 6.54 -29.03
N GLY A 185 -0.66 7.35 -28.65
CA GLY A 185 -0.24 8.54 -29.39
C GLY A 185 -1.11 9.78 -29.13
N LEU A 186 -2.02 9.73 -28.14
CA LEU A 186 -2.85 10.87 -27.79
C LEU A 186 -2.06 11.87 -26.92
N THR A 187 -1.74 13.03 -27.48
CA THR A 187 -1.05 14.13 -26.80
C THR A 187 -1.95 15.36 -26.74
N VAL A 188 -2.00 16.03 -25.60
CA VAL A 188 -2.83 17.21 -25.36
C VAL A 188 -2.07 18.31 -24.65
N ALA A 189 -2.50 19.56 -24.84
CA ALA A 189 -1.99 20.70 -24.10
C ALA A 189 -2.44 20.67 -22.61
N PRO A 190 -1.72 21.34 -21.68
CA PRO A 190 -1.99 21.30 -20.24
C PRO A 190 -3.41 21.74 -19.84
N ASP A 191 -4.00 22.65 -20.59
CA ASP A 191 -5.37 23.15 -20.38
C ASP A 191 -6.42 22.09 -20.69
N ARG A 192 -6.17 21.24 -21.70
CA ARG A 192 -7.05 20.14 -22.16
C ARG A 192 -6.93 18.84 -21.37
N VAL A 193 -5.92 18.68 -20.50
CA VAL A 193 -5.68 17.42 -19.76
C VAL A 193 -6.90 16.99 -18.95
N VAL A 194 -7.48 17.89 -18.15
CA VAL A 194 -8.60 17.55 -17.27
C VAL A 194 -9.82 17.12 -18.07
N GLU A 195 -10.18 17.89 -19.10
CA GLU A 195 -11.28 17.57 -20.01
C GLU A 195 -11.07 16.19 -20.66
N THR A 196 -9.85 15.89 -21.09
CA THR A 196 -9.50 14.61 -21.74
C THR A 196 -9.61 13.43 -20.78
N LEU A 197 -9.14 13.57 -19.53
CA LEU A 197 -9.25 12.52 -18.53
C LEU A 197 -10.69 12.26 -18.09
N ILE A 198 -11.51 13.30 -17.98
CA ILE A 198 -12.95 13.16 -17.68
C ILE A 198 -13.67 12.48 -18.85
N ALA A 199 -13.42 12.91 -20.10
CA ALA A 199 -13.98 12.26 -21.28
C ALA A 199 -13.55 10.78 -21.38
N ALA A 200 -12.31 10.47 -21.02
CA ALA A 200 -11.80 9.09 -20.99
C ALA A 200 -12.48 8.25 -19.91
N ALA A 201 -12.78 8.82 -18.74
CA ALA A 201 -13.52 8.15 -17.69
C ALA A 201 -14.96 7.80 -18.13
N HIS A 202 -15.65 8.74 -18.80
CA HIS A 202 -16.96 8.49 -19.41
C HIS A 202 -16.89 7.43 -20.52
N ALA A 203 -15.87 7.49 -21.37
CA ALA A 203 -15.66 6.50 -22.41
C ALA A 203 -15.41 5.09 -21.84
N PHE A 204 -14.68 4.97 -20.73
CA PHE A 204 -14.55 3.71 -20.00
C PHE A 204 -15.89 3.23 -19.46
N LEU A 205 -16.72 4.09 -18.84
CA LEU A 205 -18.05 3.70 -18.37
C LEU A 205 -18.94 3.20 -19.51
N ALA A 206 -18.88 3.87 -20.67
CA ALA A 206 -19.63 3.47 -21.86
C ALA A 206 -19.16 2.11 -22.41
N GLU A 207 -17.85 1.88 -22.52
CA GLU A 207 -17.31 0.59 -22.94
C GLU A 207 -17.60 -0.53 -21.93
N ARG A 208 -17.52 -0.23 -20.63
CA ARG A 208 -17.87 -1.16 -19.56
C ARG A 208 -19.33 -1.62 -19.63
N GLU A 209 -20.25 -0.72 -19.98
CA GLU A 209 -21.64 -1.09 -20.19
C GLU A 209 -21.84 -1.85 -21.50
N ALA A 210 -21.20 -1.41 -22.59
CA ALA A 210 -21.32 -2.05 -23.90
C ALA A 210 -20.76 -3.48 -23.94
N GLN A 211 -19.73 -3.76 -23.13
CA GLN A 211 -19.11 -5.08 -23.02
C GLN A 211 -19.66 -5.89 -21.83
N ARG A 212 -20.76 -5.44 -21.22
CA ARG A 212 -21.36 -6.12 -20.08
C ARG A 212 -22.02 -7.41 -20.53
N GLY A 213 -21.44 -8.53 -20.12
CA GLY A 213 -22.05 -9.86 -20.23
C GLY A 213 -22.72 -10.31 -18.92
N ASP A 214 -22.96 -11.61 -18.80
CA ASP A 214 -23.53 -12.23 -17.59
C ASP A 214 -22.57 -12.30 -16.39
N GLY A 215 -21.28 -11.98 -16.62
CA GLY A 215 -20.23 -11.97 -15.61
C GLY A 215 -20.13 -10.67 -14.80
N PRO A 216 -19.22 -10.60 -13.81
CA PRO A 216 -18.97 -9.37 -13.06
C PRO A 216 -18.45 -8.28 -13.99
N ALA A 217 -18.99 -7.07 -13.83
CA ALA A 217 -18.57 -5.94 -14.64
C ALA A 217 -17.09 -5.58 -14.38
N ALA A 218 -16.36 -5.24 -15.44
CA ALA A 218 -14.95 -4.85 -15.37
C ALA A 218 -14.71 -3.75 -14.34
N TRP A 219 -13.64 -3.89 -13.56
CA TRP A 219 -13.20 -2.94 -12.55
C TRP A 219 -12.06 -2.05 -13.04
N ARG A 220 -11.31 -2.51 -14.06
CA ARG A 220 -10.17 -1.82 -14.64
C ARG A 220 -10.32 -1.69 -16.14
N LEU A 221 -9.66 -0.68 -16.72
CA LEU A 221 -9.64 -0.47 -18.16
C LEU A 221 -9.01 -1.65 -18.91
N ARG A 222 -7.97 -2.26 -18.33
CA ARG A 222 -7.27 -3.42 -18.90
C ARG A 222 -8.10 -4.71 -18.95
N GLU A 223 -9.22 -4.77 -18.21
CA GLU A 223 -10.11 -5.93 -18.18
C GLU A 223 -11.12 -5.91 -19.34
N LEU A 224 -11.28 -4.76 -20.01
CA LEU A 224 -12.11 -4.63 -21.20
C LEU A 224 -11.36 -5.15 -22.43
N THR A 225 -12.07 -5.83 -23.33
CA THR A 225 -11.52 -6.28 -24.61
C THR A 225 -11.15 -5.06 -25.45
N ASP A 226 -9.88 -4.96 -25.85
CA ASP A 226 -9.28 -3.79 -26.51
C ASP A 226 -9.54 -2.46 -25.77
N GLY A 227 -9.73 -2.50 -24.45
CA GLY A 227 -10.14 -1.37 -23.63
C GLY A 227 -9.36 -0.08 -23.90
N PRO A 228 -8.02 -0.09 -23.81
CA PRO A 228 -7.20 1.09 -24.09
C PRO A 228 -7.44 1.73 -25.46
N ALA A 229 -7.48 0.92 -26.52
CA ALA A 229 -7.67 1.41 -27.89
C ALA A 229 -9.09 1.97 -28.09
N ARG A 230 -10.12 1.27 -27.58
CA ARG A 230 -11.52 1.68 -27.70
C ARG A 230 -11.81 2.97 -26.94
N VAL A 231 -11.33 3.08 -25.71
CA VAL A 231 -11.49 4.30 -24.91
C VAL A 231 -10.76 5.46 -25.57
N SER A 232 -9.52 5.26 -26.04
CA SER A 232 -8.79 6.30 -26.79
C SER A 232 -9.56 6.74 -28.04
N ALA A 233 -10.13 5.82 -28.83
CA ALA A 233 -10.88 6.16 -30.03
C ALA A 233 -12.14 6.99 -29.73
N ARG A 234 -12.88 6.64 -28.66
CA ARG A 234 -14.04 7.42 -28.20
C ARG A 234 -13.65 8.83 -27.78
N VAL A 235 -12.56 8.98 -27.02
CA VAL A 235 -12.07 10.27 -26.56
C VAL A 235 -11.63 11.14 -27.74
N SER A 236 -10.85 10.56 -28.67
CA SER A 236 -10.43 11.24 -29.89
C SER A 236 -11.62 11.76 -30.70
N THR A 237 -12.65 10.93 -30.87
CA THR A 237 -13.87 11.31 -31.58
C THR A 237 -14.64 12.41 -30.84
N ALA A 238 -14.83 12.24 -29.52
CA ALA A 238 -15.62 13.16 -28.70
C ALA A 238 -14.99 14.56 -28.59
N LEU A 239 -13.65 14.62 -28.55
CA LEU A 239 -12.91 15.87 -28.33
C LEU A 239 -12.25 16.44 -29.61
N GLY A 240 -12.45 15.78 -30.76
CA GLY A 240 -11.82 16.17 -32.02
C GLY A 240 -10.29 16.10 -31.99
N LEU A 241 -9.74 15.13 -31.26
CA LEU A 241 -8.28 14.96 -31.09
C LEU A 241 -7.76 13.89 -32.05
N THR A 242 -6.65 14.19 -32.71
CA THR A 242 -5.97 13.25 -33.62
C THR A 242 -4.75 12.64 -32.93
N PRO A 243 -4.74 11.32 -32.65
CA PRO A 243 -3.55 10.67 -32.14
C PRO A 243 -2.40 10.78 -33.15
N ILE A 244 -1.21 11.09 -32.66
CA ILE A 244 0.00 11.13 -33.49
C ILE A 244 0.55 9.70 -33.55
N PRO A 245 0.63 9.07 -34.74
CA PRO A 245 1.20 7.74 -34.88
C PRO A 245 2.63 7.75 -34.36
N ARG A 246 2.96 6.85 -33.43
CA ARG A 246 4.36 6.62 -33.09
C ARG A 246 5.03 5.79 -34.18
N ALA A 247 6.27 6.13 -34.49
CA ALA A 247 7.16 5.15 -35.09
C ALA A 247 7.21 3.94 -34.14
N SER A 248 6.79 2.77 -34.62
CA SER A 248 6.91 1.52 -33.89
C SER A 248 8.39 1.29 -33.55
N SER A 249 8.79 1.49 -32.30
CA SER A 249 10.02 0.89 -31.79
C SER A 249 9.77 -0.61 -31.64
N SER A 250 9.91 -1.32 -32.76
CA SER A 250 10.05 -2.77 -32.79
C SER A 250 11.45 -3.12 -32.29
N GLU A 251 11.66 -3.08 -30.97
CA GLU A 251 12.55 -4.06 -30.35
C GLU A 251 11.67 -5.25 -29.96
N ALA A 252 11.35 -6.05 -30.96
CA ALA A 252 11.18 -7.47 -30.72
C ALA A 252 12.51 -7.94 -30.13
N LEU A 253 12.53 -8.19 -28.82
CA LEU A 253 13.56 -9.02 -28.20
C LEU A 253 13.57 -10.32 -29.01
N THR A 254 14.58 -10.47 -29.86
CA THR A 254 14.86 -11.75 -30.48
C THR A 254 15.10 -12.74 -29.34
N PRO A 255 14.52 -13.94 -29.38
CA PRO A 255 14.87 -14.96 -28.40
C PRO A 255 16.37 -15.21 -28.51
N VAL A 256 17.12 -14.87 -27.46
CA VAL A 256 18.50 -15.32 -27.33
C VAL A 256 18.43 -16.84 -27.27
N GLU A 257 18.91 -17.49 -28.33
CA GLU A 257 19.04 -18.94 -28.39
C GLU A 257 19.83 -19.42 -27.16
N PHE A 258 19.24 -20.37 -26.45
CA PHE A 258 19.85 -21.09 -25.34
C PHE A 258 21.21 -21.66 -25.75
N LEU A 259 22.29 -21.00 -25.31
CA LEU A 259 23.61 -21.62 -25.26
C LEU A 259 23.58 -22.68 -24.15
N LYS A 260 23.72 -23.94 -24.56
CA LYS A 260 23.78 -25.12 -23.70
C LYS A 260 24.96 -25.03 -22.72
N PRO A 261 24.81 -25.54 -21.49
CA PRO A 261 25.88 -25.53 -20.50
C PRO A 261 26.87 -26.67 -20.73
N GLY A 262 28.16 -26.36 -20.82
CA GLY A 262 29.24 -27.34 -20.75
C GLY A 262 30.53 -26.88 -21.40
N GLY A 263 31.52 -26.50 -20.58
CA GLY A 263 32.90 -26.37 -21.06
C GLY A 263 33.85 -25.53 -20.20
N LEU A 264 34.55 -26.21 -19.29
CA LEU A 264 35.95 -25.98 -18.89
C LEU A 264 36.29 -24.89 -17.84
N VAL A 265 36.45 -25.36 -16.60
CA VAL A 265 37.68 -25.36 -15.76
C VAL A 265 38.74 -24.27 -16.03
N GLY A 266 39.05 -23.50 -14.96
CA GLY A 266 40.39 -22.93 -14.73
C GLY A 266 40.42 -21.46 -14.26
N ALA A 267 40.58 -21.24 -12.96
CA ALA A 267 41.21 -20.02 -12.41
C ALA A 267 42.76 -20.14 -12.56
N PRO A 268 43.62 -19.12 -12.33
CA PRO A 268 43.39 -17.90 -11.52
C PRO A 268 44.13 -16.57 -11.96
N GLU A 269 43.92 -15.53 -11.14
CA GLU A 269 44.79 -14.35 -10.81
C GLU A 269 44.78 -13.01 -11.61
N HIS A 270 44.50 -11.94 -10.84
CA HIS A 270 44.97 -10.53 -10.85
C HIS A 270 44.88 -9.64 -12.11
N GLY A 271 44.21 -8.48 -11.95
CA GLY A 271 44.44 -7.29 -12.76
C GLY A 271 43.32 -6.26 -12.68
N ASP A 272 43.59 -5.13 -12.02
CA ASP A 272 42.79 -3.90 -12.08
C ASP A 272 42.53 -3.49 -13.54
N LEU A 273 41.26 -3.39 -13.93
CA LEU A 273 40.85 -2.68 -15.14
C LEU A 273 39.65 -1.80 -14.79
N VAL A 274 39.94 -0.50 -14.68
CA VAL A 274 38.97 0.59 -14.73
C VAL A 274 38.19 0.43 -16.04
N GLY A 275 36.95 -0.04 -15.94
CA GLY A 275 36.04 -0.21 -17.07
C GLY A 275 35.57 1.15 -17.58
N ALA A 276 35.75 1.37 -18.87
CA ALA A 276 35.22 2.51 -19.60
C ALA A 276 33.69 2.64 -19.42
N PRO A 277 33.14 3.87 -19.38
CA PRO A 277 31.70 4.06 -19.24
C PRO A 277 30.94 3.47 -20.43
N GLU A 278 29.85 2.78 -20.13
CA GLU A 278 28.89 2.26 -21.10
C GLU A 278 28.23 3.43 -21.88
N PRO A 279 27.76 3.21 -23.12
CA PRO A 279 27.22 4.28 -23.98
C PRO A 279 25.95 4.97 -23.46
N SER A 280 25.45 4.61 -22.28
CA SER A 280 24.33 5.25 -21.58
C SER A 280 24.68 6.60 -20.94
N ASP A 281 25.96 6.90 -20.75
CA ASP A 281 26.39 8.01 -19.91
C ASP A 281 26.51 9.36 -20.62
N LEU A 282 26.14 9.45 -21.90
CA LEU A 282 26.31 10.69 -22.69
C LEU A 282 25.02 11.37 -23.19
N LEU A 283 23.83 10.84 -22.96
CA LEU A 283 22.58 11.51 -23.36
C LEU A 283 21.42 11.09 -22.45
N GLY A 284 21.16 11.85 -21.38
CA GLY A 284 19.94 11.70 -20.61
C GLY A 284 19.95 12.50 -19.32
N ALA A 285 19.03 13.44 -19.17
CA ALA A 285 18.66 13.92 -17.84
C ALA A 285 18.29 12.70 -16.97
N PRO A 286 18.61 12.68 -15.66
CA PRO A 286 18.27 11.56 -14.80
C PRO A 286 16.75 11.36 -14.83
N GLU A 287 16.30 10.19 -15.29
CA GLU A 287 14.90 9.77 -15.09
C GLU A 287 14.60 9.85 -13.58
N PRO A 288 13.46 10.42 -13.16
CA PRO A 288 13.15 10.56 -11.75
C PRO A 288 13.15 9.18 -11.10
N SER A 289 14.01 9.00 -10.09
CA SER A 289 14.13 7.71 -9.43
C SER A 289 12.85 7.35 -8.67
N ASP A 290 12.29 6.19 -9.00
CA ASP A 290 11.09 5.60 -8.37
C ASP A 290 11.45 4.73 -7.14
N GLN A 291 12.68 4.82 -6.63
CA GLN A 291 13.11 4.01 -5.50
C GLN A 291 12.70 4.63 -4.15
N PRO A 292 12.15 3.84 -3.22
CA PRO A 292 11.76 4.34 -1.89
C PRO A 292 12.89 5.00 -1.10
N SER A 293 14.13 4.55 -1.30
CA SER A 293 15.35 5.04 -0.64
C SER A 293 15.65 6.50 -0.97
N ASP A 294 15.25 6.94 -2.16
CA ASP A 294 15.65 8.22 -2.72
C ASP A 294 14.73 9.35 -2.24
N LEU A 295 13.68 8.98 -1.49
CA LEU A 295 12.74 9.86 -0.83
C LEU A 295 12.96 9.89 0.70
N LEU A 296 14.16 9.54 1.16
CA LEU A 296 14.53 9.57 2.58
C LEU A 296 15.53 10.69 2.87
N GLY A 297 15.39 11.31 4.04
CA GLY A 297 16.24 12.41 4.47
C GLY A 297 15.77 13.76 3.93
N VAL A 298 16.70 14.72 3.82
CA VAL A 298 16.42 16.06 3.30
C VAL A 298 16.47 16.03 1.77
N LEU A 299 15.43 16.55 1.13
CA LEU A 299 15.19 16.47 -0.31
C LEU A 299 14.95 17.86 -0.87
N GLU A 300 15.50 18.13 -2.05
CA GLU A 300 15.14 19.33 -2.83
C GLU A 300 13.73 19.19 -3.40
N GLN A 301 13.01 20.31 -3.55
CA GLN A 301 11.71 20.32 -4.21
C GLN A 301 11.81 20.92 -5.61
N PRO A 302 11.44 20.17 -6.66
CA PRO A 302 11.45 20.69 -8.03
C PRO A 302 10.67 21.99 -8.17
N GLY A 303 11.34 23.02 -8.70
CA GLY A 303 10.76 24.35 -8.92
C GLY A 303 10.46 25.14 -7.64
N SER A 304 11.14 24.84 -6.53
CA SER A 304 10.98 25.56 -5.27
C SER A 304 12.31 25.72 -4.52
N PRO A 305 12.55 26.86 -3.84
CA PRO A 305 13.68 27.00 -2.92
C PRO A 305 13.45 26.30 -1.57
N LEU A 306 12.25 25.75 -1.35
CA LEU A 306 11.91 24.99 -0.15
C LEU A 306 12.41 23.56 -0.28
N VAL A 307 12.57 22.90 0.87
CA VAL A 307 12.99 21.51 0.96
C VAL A 307 11.87 20.64 1.54
N ALA A 308 12.00 19.34 1.35
CA ALA A 308 11.20 18.34 2.03
C ALA A 308 12.06 17.48 2.94
N VAL A 309 11.46 16.93 4.00
CA VAL A 309 12.06 15.86 4.80
C VAL A 309 11.23 14.61 4.65
N GLY A 310 11.83 13.58 4.07
CA GLY A 310 11.21 12.29 3.83
C GLY A 310 11.61 11.23 4.85
N ALA A 311 10.64 10.44 5.29
CA ALA A 311 10.86 9.35 6.21
C ALA A 311 10.01 8.12 5.83
N LEU A 312 10.62 6.95 5.90
CA LEU A 312 9.95 5.67 5.80
C LEU A 312 9.19 5.40 7.10
N VAL A 313 7.95 4.94 6.97
CA VAL A 313 7.13 4.48 8.09
C VAL A 313 7.30 2.97 8.23
N PRO A 314 7.89 2.46 9.32
CA PRO A 314 8.01 1.03 9.57
C PRO A 314 6.69 0.28 9.36
N LEU A 315 6.70 -0.71 8.47
CA LEU A 315 5.54 -1.51 8.05
C LEU A 315 4.33 -0.68 7.57
N GLY A 316 4.52 0.60 7.27
CA GLY A 316 3.46 1.54 6.92
C GLY A 316 2.48 1.82 8.05
N ARG A 317 2.88 1.71 9.32
CA ARG A 317 2.00 1.96 10.47
C ARG A 317 2.46 3.16 11.28
N LEU A 318 1.62 4.19 11.34
CA LEU A 318 1.83 5.37 12.18
C LEU A 318 1.13 5.16 13.52
N GLY A 319 1.91 5.15 14.60
CA GLY A 319 1.41 5.15 15.98
C GLY A 319 1.20 6.56 16.54
N PRO A 320 0.75 6.68 17.81
CA PRO A 320 0.39 7.97 18.40
C PRO A 320 1.52 9.02 18.40
N VAL A 321 2.77 8.60 18.65
CA VAL A 321 3.94 9.50 18.73
C VAL A 321 4.24 10.17 17.37
N PRO A 322 4.52 9.44 16.28
CA PRO A 322 4.75 10.08 14.99
C PRO A 322 3.53 10.86 14.49
N LEU A 323 2.29 10.41 14.75
CA LEU A 323 1.09 11.18 14.40
C LEU A 323 1.06 12.56 15.07
N LYS A 324 1.45 12.64 16.35
CA LYS A 324 1.51 13.91 17.10
C LYS A 324 2.58 14.87 16.59
N ILE A 325 3.63 14.35 15.97
CA ILE A 325 4.68 15.16 15.34
C ILE A 325 4.21 15.65 13.96
N LEU A 326 3.64 14.75 13.16
CA LEU A 326 3.20 15.03 11.79
C LEU A 326 2.06 16.04 11.74
N GLU A 327 1.16 16.10 12.73
CA GLU A 327 0.10 17.12 12.77
C GLU A 327 0.62 18.57 12.82
N LYS A 328 1.90 18.78 13.13
CA LYS A 328 2.53 20.11 13.14
C LYS A 328 3.01 20.57 11.75
N ALA A 329 2.96 19.70 10.75
CA ALA A 329 3.38 20.04 9.39
C ALA A 329 2.32 20.88 8.69
N ALA A 330 2.74 21.91 7.96
CA ALA A 330 1.83 22.66 7.10
C ALA A 330 1.28 21.78 5.96
N ARG A 331 2.16 20.97 5.36
CA ARG A 331 1.83 20.07 4.26
C ARG A 331 2.56 18.74 4.41
N LEU A 332 1.79 17.66 4.26
CA LEU A 332 2.27 16.29 4.27
C LEU A 332 1.94 15.62 2.93
N VAL A 333 2.82 14.70 2.52
CA VAL A 333 2.57 13.80 1.40
C VAL A 333 2.83 12.36 1.83
N ILE A 334 1.81 11.51 1.72
CA ILE A 334 1.94 10.06 1.89
C ILE A 334 2.44 9.47 0.58
N THR A 335 3.41 8.58 0.64
CA THR A 335 3.97 7.96 -0.56
C THR A 335 3.39 6.56 -0.82
N PRO A 336 3.36 6.08 -2.08
CA PRO A 336 2.99 4.70 -2.41
C PRO A 336 3.87 3.63 -1.76
N TRP A 337 5.06 4.01 -1.27
CA TRP A 337 6.04 3.11 -0.69
C TRP A 337 6.02 3.08 0.84
N ARG A 338 4.93 3.56 1.46
CA ARG A 338 4.76 3.67 2.92
C ARG A 338 5.72 4.66 3.58
N GLY A 339 6.04 5.74 2.88
CA GLY A 339 6.74 6.89 3.44
C GLY A 339 5.81 8.07 3.69
N VAL A 340 6.32 9.05 4.43
CA VAL A 340 5.73 10.37 4.62
C VAL A 340 6.77 11.44 4.27
N LEU A 341 6.35 12.48 3.59
CA LEU A 341 7.16 13.66 3.32
C LEU A 341 6.53 14.86 4.06
N VAL A 342 7.35 15.58 4.82
CA VAL A 342 7.04 16.92 5.30
C VAL A 342 7.59 17.89 4.26
N THR A 343 6.72 18.58 3.54
CA THR A 343 7.11 19.37 2.36
C THR A 343 6.91 20.86 2.60
N ASP A 344 7.45 21.66 1.69
CA ASP A 344 7.39 23.11 1.66
C ASP A 344 8.03 23.72 2.93
N LEU A 345 9.16 23.16 3.37
CA LEU A 345 9.92 23.61 4.53
C LEU A 345 11.00 24.62 4.15
N PRO A 346 11.22 25.68 4.95
CA PRO A 346 12.45 26.44 4.90
C PRO A 346 13.66 25.51 5.18
N PRO A 347 14.79 25.65 4.45
CA PRO A 347 15.97 24.80 4.63
C PRO A 347 16.48 24.70 6.07
N GLU A 348 16.38 25.77 6.83
CA GLU A 348 16.78 25.85 8.24
C GLU A 348 15.94 24.95 9.17
N GLU A 349 14.72 24.60 8.79
CA GLU A 349 13.85 23.72 9.59
C GLU A 349 14.11 22.23 9.34
N ALA A 350 14.82 21.89 8.26
CA ALA A 350 14.96 20.50 7.80
C ALA A 350 15.66 19.61 8.85
N ALA A 351 16.71 20.11 9.49
CA ALA A 351 17.42 19.39 10.55
C ALA A 351 16.49 19.10 11.75
N ALA A 352 15.77 20.12 12.23
CA ALA A 352 14.84 19.98 13.35
C ALA A 352 13.67 19.03 13.04
N TRP A 353 13.21 18.97 11.79
CA TRP A 353 12.23 17.98 11.36
C TRP A 353 12.84 16.57 11.29
N SER A 354 14.06 16.45 10.79
CA SER A 354 14.77 15.17 10.69
C SER A 354 14.95 14.53 12.08
N ASP A 355 15.40 15.32 13.05
CA ASP A 355 15.58 14.89 14.44
C ASP A 355 14.26 14.43 15.07
N ARG A 356 13.19 15.23 14.89
CA ARG A 356 11.86 14.88 15.43
C ARG A 356 11.32 13.59 14.82
N LEU A 357 11.44 13.40 13.51
CA LEU A 357 10.94 12.21 12.82
C LEU A 357 11.76 10.97 13.21
N SER A 358 13.08 11.11 13.32
CA SER A 358 13.96 10.03 13.79
C SER A 358 13.64 9.63 15.23
N ALA A 359 13.51 10.60 16.14
CA ALA A 359 13.12 10.37 17.53
C ALA A 359 11.71 9.75 17.67
N ALA A 360 10.85 9.92 16.67
CA ALA A 360 9.54 9.28 16.59
C ALA A 360 9.57 7.83 16.11
N GLY A 361 10.76 7.29 15.80
CA GLY A 361 10.96 5.94 15.26
C GLY A 361 10.72 5.82 13.76
N LEU A 362 10.73 6.93 13.00
CA LEU A 362 10.68 6.89 11.55
C LEU A 362 12.10 6.78 10.98
N ALA A 363 12.24 6.14 9.82
CA ALA A 363 13.53 5.87 9.19
C ALA A 363 13.84 6.90 8.11
N LEU A 364 14.94 7.65 8.28
CA LEU A 364 15.37 8.70 7.35
C LEU A 364 16.62 8.34 6.55
N SER A 365 17.25 7.20 6.82
CA SER A 365 18.43 6.73 6.09
C SER A 365 18.08 5.57 5.16
N PRO A 366 18.62 5.53 3.93
CA PRO A 366 18.58 4.36 3.04
C PRO A 366 19.14 3.09 3.68
N ASP A 367 20.07 3.22 4.62
CA ASP A 367 20.69 2.08 5.32
C ASP A 367 19.82 1.56 6.49
N SER A 368 18.62 2.12 6.66
CA SER A 368 17.74 1.69 7.74
C SER A 368 17.34 0.22 7.57
N PRO A 369 17.29 -0.57 8.66
CA PRO A 369 16.79 -1.94 8.64
C PRO A 369 15.36 -2.06 8.08
N TRP A 370 14.59 -0.99 8.11
CA TRP A 370 13.22 -0.98 7.62
C TRP A 370 13.11 -0.90 6.09
N VAL A 371 14.18 -0.50 5.40
CA VAL A 371 14.18 -0.39 3.94
C VAL A 371 13.98 -1.78 3.33
N GLY A 372 12.97 -1.89 2.46
CA GLY A 372 12.59 -3.14 1.82
C GLY A 372 11.80 -4.11 2.72
N VAL A 373 11.59 -3.83 4.01
CA VAL A 373 10.80 -4.69 4.91
C VAL A 373 9.32 -4.29 4.87
N THR A 374 8.47 -5.28 4.59
CA THR A 374 7.05 -5.06 4.39
C THR A 374 6.25 -6.23 4.97
N ALA A 375 5.01 -5.99 5.36
CA ALA A 375 4.15 -7.05 5.91
C ALA A 375 2.68 -6.85 5.51
N CYS A 376 1.95 -7.94 5.35
CA CYS A 376 0.49 -7.88 5.29
C CYS A 376 -0.12 -7.54 6.66
N ALA A 377 -1.46 -7.49 6.76
CA ALA A 377 -2.13 -7.16 8.02
C ALA A 377 -1.81 -8.13 9.16
N GLY A 378 -1.57 -9.42 8.86
CA GLY A 378 -1.27 -10.44 9.87
C GLY A 378 -2.42 -10.69 10.84
N ARG A 379 -2.19 -11.50 11.87
CA ARG A 379 -3.00 -11.47 13.09
C ARG A 379 -2.62 -10.21 13.90
N PRO A 380 -3.54 -9.67 14.71
CA PRO A 380 -4.96 -10.02 14.82
C PRO A 380 -5.81 -9.47 13.66
N GLY A 381 -5.25 -8.66 12.77
CA GLY A 381 -5.99 -7.90 11.75
C GLY A 381 -6.69 -8.71 10.65
N CYS A 382 -6.26 -9.94 10.41
CA CYS A 382 -6.74 -10.81 9.34
C CYS A 382 -6.99 -12.23 9.86
N ALA A 383 -8.24 -12.69 9.77
CA ALA A 383 -8.66 -14.02 10.24
C ALA A 383 -8.03 -15.18 9.44
N ARG A 384 -7.52 -14.90 8.23
CA ARG A 384 -6.82 -15.90 7.41
C ARG A 384 -5.36 -16.08 7.81
N SER A 385 -4.80 -15.17 8.62
CA SER A 385 -3.39 -15.18 8.94
C SER A 385 -3.07 -16.25 9.98
N HIS A 386 -2.00 -17.01 9.76
CA HIS A 386 -1.51 -18.01 10.72
C HIS A 386 -0.74 -17.38 11.89
N ALA A 387 -0.04 -16.27 11.66
CA ALA A 387 0.82 -15.60 12.66
C ALA A 387 0.59 -14.08 12.74
N ASP A 388 1.13 -13.45 13.77
CA ASP A 388 1.31 -11.99 13.84
C ASP A 388 2.59 -11.60 13.10
N VAL A 389 2.48 -11.59 11.78
CA VAL A 389 3.63 -11.36 10.90
C VAL A 389 4.24 -9.96 11.03
N ARG A 390 3.53 -9.00 11.64
CA ARG A 390 4.04 -7.64 11.86
C ARG A 390 4.90 -7.58 13.12
N ALA A 391 4.47 -8.25 14.19
CA ALA A 391 5.30 -8.43 15.37
C ALA A 391 6.57 -9.21 15.01
N ASP A 392 6.43 -10.29 14.25
CA ASP A 392 7.56 -11.13 13.82
C ASP A 392 8.51 -10.36 12.89
N ALA A 393 7.99 -9.59 11.93
CA ALA A 393 8.81 -8.72 11.08
C ALA A 393 9.59 -7.68 11.88
N THR A 394 9.00 -7.13 12.94
CA THR A 394 9.65 -6.14 13.82
C THR A 394 10.76 -6.79 14.65
N ALA A 395 10.54 -8.01 15.14
CA ALA A 395 11.56 -8.76 15.87
C ALA A 395 12.74 -9.15 14.96
N ALA A 396 12.47 -9.45 13.69
CA ALA A 396 13.48 -9.90 12.72
C ALA A 396 14.15 -8.75 11.92
N SER A 397 13.63 -7.51 11.98
CA SER A 397 14.17 -6.40 11.18
C SER A 397 15.58 -5.98 11.61
N VAL A 398 16.13 -6.49 12.71
CA VAL A 398 17.51 -6.20 13.10
C VAL A 398 18.57 -6.93 12.25
N PHE A 399 18.17 -7.86 11.38
CA PHE A 399 19.07 -8.73 10.60
C PHE A 399 19.09 -8.39 9.09
N VAL A 400 18.98 -7.11 8.73
CA VAL A 400 18.58 -6.67 7.38
C VAL A 400 19.78 -6.35 6.50
N ASP A 401 20.16 -7.29 5.62
CA ASP A 401 21.05 -7.08 4.45
C ASP A 401 20.50 -7.86 3.23
N GLY A 402 20.56 -7.29 2.02
CA GLY A 402 20.20 -7.96 0.75
C GLY A 402 18.78 -7.67 0.21
N LEU A 403 18.14 -8.62 -0.48
CA LEU A 403 16.84 -8.41 -1.17
C LEU A 403 15.69 -7.91 -0.27
N PRO A 404 14.72 -7.10 -0.75
CA PRO A 404 13.54 -6.72 0.03
C PRO A 404 12.80 -7.93 0.61
N THR A 405 12.16 -7.79 1.77
CA THR A 405 11.45 -8.89 2.45
C THR A 405 9.97 -8.57 2.65
N HIS A 406 9.10 -9.52 2.32
CA HIS A 406 7.67 -9.43 2.55
C HIS A 406 7.16 -10.54 3.48
N TRP A 407 6.64 -10.13 4.63
CA TRP A 407 6.09 -10.98 5.67
C TRP A 407 4.60 -11.21 5.45
N VAL A 408 4.23 -12.49 5.32
CA VAL A 408 2.94 -12.90 4.77
C VAL A 408 2.24 -13.85 5.72
N GLY A 409 0.99 -13.56 6.07
CA GLY A 409 0.21 -14.35 7.02
C GLY A 409 -0.44 -15.61 6.45
N CYS A 410 -0.65 -15.67 5.13
CA CYS A 410 -1.32 -16.79 4.44
C CYS A 410 -0.95 -16.79 2.95
N GLU A 411 -1.32 -17.82 2.20
CA GLU A 411 -0.91 -18.01 0.81
C GLU A 411 -1.27 -16.83 -0.10
N ARG A 412 -2.32 -16.06 0.24
CA ARG A 412 -2.80 -14.89 -0.51
C ARG A 412 -1.76 -13.77 -0.67
N ALA A 413 -0.72 -13.69 0.17
CA ALA A 413 0.39 -12.74 0.01
C ALA A 413 -0.05 -11.28 -0.23
N CYS A 414 -1.00 -10.82 0.59
CA CYS A 414 -1.61 -9.49 0.41
C CYS A 414 -0.57 -8.38 0.56
N GLY A 415 -0.45 -7.53 -0.46
CA GLY A 415 0.46 -6.39 -0.41
C GLY A 415 1.91 -6.72 -0.74
N SER A 416 2.17 -7.89 -1.33
CA SER A 416 3.47 -8.24 -1.89
C SER A 416 3.98 -7.12 -2.81
N PRO A 417 5.24 -6.70 -2.66
CA PRO A 417 5.85 -5.73 -3.56
C PRO A 417 5.98 -6.34 -4.97
N ALA A 418 5.99 -5.45 -5.97
CA ALA A 418 6.43 -5.83 -7.31
C ALA A 418 7.95 -6.02 -7.30
N GLY A 419 8.47 -6.87 -8.19
CA GLY A 419 9.90 -7.15 -8.27
C GLY A 419 10.37 -8.29 -7.38
N ARG A 420 11.68 -8.58 -7.46
CA ARG A 420 12.31 -9.65 -6.69
C ARG A 420 12.33 -9.31 -5.20
N HIS A 421 11.86 -10.24 -4.38
CA HIS A 421 11.87 -10.10 -2.93
C HIS A 421 11.89 -11.48 -2.24
N VAL A 422 12.34 -11.52 -1.00
CA VAL A 422 12.19 -12.67 -0.11
C VAL A 422 10.78 -12.65 0.47
N ARG A 423 10.05 -13.75 0.29
CA ARG A 423 8.73 -13.97 0.87
C ARG A 423 8.87 -14.87 2.10
N VAL A 424 8.40 -14.37 3.24
CA VAL A 424 8.37 -15.07 4.53
C VAL A 424 6.93 -15.40 4.86
N LEU A 425 6.51 -16.62 4.54
CA LEU A 425 5.12 -17.10 4.66
C LEU A 425 4.91 -17.82 5.99
N ALA A 426 3.98 -17.31 6.79
CA ALA A 426 3.46 -18.01 7.95
C ALA A 426 2.59 -19.18 7.52
N THR A 427 2.86 -20.36 8.10
CA THR A 427 2.12 -21.60 7.94
C THR A 427 1.68 -22.12 9.32
N PRO A 428 0.79 -23.12 9.39
CA PRO A 428 0.46 -23.77 10.67
C PRO A 428 1.67 -24.37 11.43
N HIS A 429 2.79 -24.61 10.74
CA HIS A 429 3.98 -25.26 11.30
C HIS A 429 5.19 -24.33 11.46
N GLY A 430 5.01 -23.01 11.30
CA GLY A 430 6.09 -22.01 11.34
C GLY A 430 6.24 -21.25 10.03
N TYR A 431 7.44 -20.75 9.73
CA TYR A 431 7.70 -19.91 8.57
C TYR A 431 8.37 -20.66 7.41
N GLN A 432 7.91 -20.41 6.19
CA GLN A 432 8.58 -20.80 4.96
C GLN A 432 9.19 -19.57 4.29
N VAL A 433 10.47 -19.66 3.93
CA VAL A 433 11.22 -18.58 3.26
C VAL A 433 11.48 -18.97 1.81
N SER A 434 11.17 -18.08 0.88
CA SER A 434 11.30 -18.33 -0.57
C SER A 434 11.60 -17.03 -1.31
N HIS A 435 12.21 -17.10 -2.50
CA HIS A 435 12.30 -15.94 -3.39
C HIS A 435 11.03 -15.83 -4.23
N ALA A 436 10.42 -14.66 -4.24
CA ALA A 436 9.38 -14.28 -5.19
C ALA A 436 10.04 -13.55 -6.38
N GLY A 437 9.85 -14.08 -7.59
CA GLY A 437 10.35 -13.51 -8.84
C GLY A 437 9.32 -12.68 -9.60
N THR A 438 9.79 -11.84 -10.54
CA THR A 438 8.96 -11.10 -11.49
C THR A 438 8.23 -12.05 -12.44
N SER A 439 6.97 -12.35 -12.17
CA SER A 439 6.03 -12.65 -13.25
C SER A 439 5.59 -11.32 -13.87
N PRO A 440 5.65 -11.15 -15.21
CA PRO A 440 4.89 -10.09 -15.86
C PRO A 440 3.41 -10.45 -15.71
N GLY A 441 2.73 -9.73 -14.80
CA GLY A 441 1.34 -9.99 -14.43
C GLY A 441 1.22 -10.60 -13.03
N LEU A 442 0.58 -9.84 -12.14
CA LEU A 442 0.12 -10.31 -10.83
C LEU A 442 -0.63 -11.64 -10.95
N PRO A 443 -0.44 -12.64 -10.07
CA PRO A 443 -1.51 -13.57 -9.80
C PRO A 443 -2.58 -12.81 -9.01
N GLU A 444 -3.69 -12.52 -9.67
CA GLU A 444 -4.91 -12.13 -8.99
C GLU A 444 -5.34 -13.27 -8.07
N SER A 445 -5.91 -12.91 -6.92
CA SER A 445 -6.60 -13.85 -6.06
C SER A 445 -7.85 -14.36 -6.77
N GLY A 446 -7.69 -15.38 -7.61
CA GLY A 446 -8.75 -16.21 -8.14
C GLY A 446 -9.26 -17.14 -7.03
N MET A 447 -10.58 -17.24 -6.94
CA MET A 447 -11.27 -18.11 -6.00
C MET A 447 -10.94 -19.58 -6.31
N ALA A 448 -10.90 -20.41 -5.28
CA ALA A 448 -10.83 -21.85 -5.43
C ALA A 448 -12.05 -22.34 -6.22
N GLU A 449 -11.84 -22.91 -7.40
CA GLU A 449 -12.84 -23.76 -8.03
C GLU A 449 -12.85 -25.11 -7.31
N SER A 450 -13.90 -25.34 -6.54
CA SER A 450 -14.29 -26.69 -6.12
C SER A 450 -14.99 -27.37 -7.31
N GLY A 451 -14.20 -28.06 -8.15
CA GLY A 451 -14.69 -29.01 -9.15
C GLY A 451 -14.58 -30.45 -8.66
N PRO A 452 -15.53 -31.35 -8.98
CA PRO A 452 -15.46 -32.75 -8.57
C PRO A 452 -14.31 -33.49 -9.30
N PRO A 453 -13.71 -34.54 -8.71
CA PRO A 453 -12.59 -35.23 -9.34
C PRO A 453 -13.09 -36.07 -10.54
N ALA A 454 -12.49 -35.83 -11.71
CA ALA A 454 -12.64 -36.71 -12.87
C ALA A 454 -11.64 -37.90 -12.77
N PRO A 455 -11.96 -39.08 -13.34
CA PRO A 455 -11.31 -40.35 -13.03
C PRO A 455 -9.91 -40.44 -13.67
N GLY A 456 -8.94 -40.93 -12.90
CA GLY A 456 -7.58 -41.16 -13.36
C GLY A 456 -7.44 -42.38 -14.29
N LEU A 457 -6.55 -42.27 -15.27
CA LEU A 457 -5.96 -43.40 -15.98
C LEU A 457 -4.46 -43.47 -15.66
N PRO A 458 -3.87 -44.67 -15.48
CA PRO A 458 -2.56 -44.85 -14.87
C PRO A 458 -1.43 -44.77 -15.91
N ALA A 459 -0.27 -44.27 -15.48
CA ALA A 459 0.99 -44.45 -16.19
C ALA A 459 1.98 -45.26 -15.31
N PRO A 460 2.85 -46.09 -15.91
CA PRO A 460 3.43 -47.26 -15.28
C PRO A 460 4.70 -46.96 -14.47
N GLY A 461 4.87 -47.71 -13.39
CA GLY A 461 5.99 -47.59 -12.47
C GLY A 461 7.26 -48.33 -12.89
N LEU A 462 8.36 -47.93 -12.26
CA LEU A 462 9.56 -48.75 -12.07
C LEU A 462 10.04 -48.59 -10.61
N PRO A 463 10.58 -49.66 -9.98
CA PRO A 463 10.68 -49.79 -8.54
C PRO A 463 12.00 -49.25 -7.97
N ALA A 464 11.95 -48.65 -6.78
CA ALA A 464 13.13 -48.42 -5.93
C ALA A 464 13.12 -49.42 -4.75
N PRO A 465 14.26 -50.05 -4.41
CA PRO A 465 14.34 -51.13 -3.43
C PRO A 465 14.26 -50.61 -1.99
N GLY A 466 13.53 -51.34 -1.15
CA GLY A 466 13.29 -51.00 0.25
C GLY A 466 14.38 -51.46 1.21
N LEU A 467 14.41 -50.79 2.37
CA LEU A 467 14.99 -51.29 3.62
C LEU A 467 14.00 -51.05 4.78
N PRO A 468 13.93 -51.96 5.76
CA PRO A 468 12.76 -52.13 6.63
C PRO A 468 12.78 -51.24 7.88
N ALA A 469 11.61 -50.69 8.24
CA ALA A 469 11.35 -50.11 9.56
C ALA A 469 10.79 -51.20 10.51
N PRO A 470 11.26 -51.33 11.76
CA PRO A 470 10.68 -52.24 12.75
C PRO A 470 9.38 -51.69 13.32
N GLY A 471 8.35 -52.53 13.45
CA GLY A 471 7.01 -52.16 13.89
C GLY A 471 6.68 -52.46 15.36
N LEU A 472 5.80 -51.61 15.91
CA LEU A 472 4.65 -51.85 16.81
C LEU A 472 4.92 -52.35 18.26
N PRO A 473 3.98 -52.15 19.24
CA PRO A 473 2.54 -51.91 19.10
C PRO A 473 1.87 -50.85 20.01
N ALA A 474 0.65 -50.47 19.63
CA ALA A 474 -0.33 -49.71 20.41
C ALA A 474 -1.17 -50.62 21.34
N PRO A 475 -1.63 -50.16 22.51
CA PRO A 475 -2.69 -50.82 23.28
C PRO A 475 -4.06 -50.13 23.11
N GLY A 476 -5.10 -50.96 22.96
CA GLY A 476 -6.49 -50.57 22.75
C GLY A 476 -7.29 -50.18 24.00
N LEU A 477 -8.44 -49.57 23.73
CA LEU A 477 -9.49 -49.13 24.66
C LEU A 477 -10.21 -50.29 25.35
N PRO A 478 -10.87 -49.99 26.49
CA PRO A 478 -12.23 -50.47 26.72
C PRO A 478 -13.20 -49.34 27.15
N ALA A 479 -14.44 -49.41 26.65
CA ALA A 479 -15.59 -48.64 27.13
C ALA A 479 -16.41 -49.47 28.15
N PRO A 480 -17.11 -48.81 29.09
CA PRO A 480 -18.53 -49.17 29.27
C PRO A 480 -19.48 -48.01 29.68
N GLY A 481 -20.67 -47.99 29.07
CA GLY A 481 -21.98 -47.95 29.73
C GLY A 481 -22.50 -46.68 30.44
N LEU A 482 -23.53 -46.06 29.84
CA LEU A 482 -24.47 -45.09 30.46
C LEU A 482 -25.38 -45.74 31.52
N PRO A 483 -25.94 -44.94 32.45
CA PRO A 483 -27.40 -44.75 32.46
C PRO A 483 -27.85 -43.30 32.76
N ALA A 484 -29.08 -42.97 32.37
CA ALA A 484 -29.86 -41.79 32.77
C ALA A 484 -31.32 -42.25 33.05
N PRO A 485 -32.27 -41.44 33.58
CA PRO A 485 -32.21 -40.17 34.34
C PRO A 485 -33.07 -40.20 35.65
N GLY A 486 -33.07 -39.13 36.45
CA GLY A 486 -34.06 -38.91 37.52
C GLY A 486 -33.99 -37.53 38.18
N LEU A 487 -35.03 -36.70 37.96
CA LEU A 487 -35.34 -35.45 38.69
C LEU A 487 -36.10 -35.77 39.99
N PRO A 488 -36.00 -34.95 41.06
CA PRO A 488 -36.96 -33.85 41.24
C PRO A 488 -36.37 -32.53 41.83
N ALA A 489 -37.07 -31.42 41.59
CA ALA A 489 -36.90 -30.09 42.20
C ALA A 489 -37.86 -29.92 43.41
N PRO A 490 -38.05 -28.72 44.01
CA PRO A 490 -37.14 -27.74 44.63
C PRO A 490 -37.51 -27.48 46.11
N GLY A 491 -36.70 -26.71 46.86
CA GLY A 491 -37.06 -26.21 48.20
C GLY A 491 -36.36 -24.90 48.58
N LEU A 492 -37.13 -23.81 48.62
CA LEU A 492 -36.87 -22.56 49.37
C LEU A 492 -37.63 -22.65 50.71
N PRO A 493 -37.19 -21.99 51.81
CA PRO A 493 -37.46 -20.55 52.00
C PRO A 493 -36.34 -19.71 52.66
N GLU A 494 -36.41 -18.39 52.45
CA GLU A 494 -35.69 -17.29 53.13
C GLU A 494 -36.26 -17.00 54.55
N PRO A 495 -36.05 -15.82 55.25
CA PRO A 495 -35.08 -14.71 55.10
C PRO A 495 -34.44 -14.22 56.42
N GLY A 496 -33.41 -13.35 56.32
CA GLY A 496 -32.86 -12.57 57.43
C GLY A 496 -32.59 -11.11 57.02
N LEU A 497 -33.40 -10.21 57.57
CA LEU A 497 -33.49 -8.76 57.33
C LEU A 497 -32.46 -7.92 58.12
N ALA A 498 -32.26 -6.69 57.59
CA ALA A 498 -31.85 -5.42 58.22
C ALA A 498 -30.34 -5.22 58.54
N GLY A 499 -29.76 -4.02 58.34
CA GLY A 499 -30.38 -2.71 58.09
C GLY A 499 -29.39 -1.66 57.57
N ALA A 500 -29.99 -0.57 57.10
CA ALA A 500 -29.37 0.60 56.49
C ALA A 500 -28.67 1.52 57.50
N GLY A 501 -27.76 2.36 56.99
CA GLY A 501 -27.22 3.52 57.69
C GLY A 501 -26.48 4.47 56.75
N ASN A 502 -27.18 5.50 56.29
CA ASN A 502 -26.62 6.70 55.65
C ASN A 502 -25.65 7.43 56.58
N SER A 503 -24.63 8.12 56.05
CA SER A 503 -24.50 9.59 56.17
C SER A 503 -23.21 10.13 55.52
N ALA A 504 -23.31 11.42 55.18
CA ALA A 504 -22.44 12.23 54.37
C ALA A 504 -21.12 12.66 55.02
N GLY A 505 -20.14 12.97 54.17
CA GLY A 505 -19.33 14.19 54.19
C GLY A 505 -18.38 14.44 55.38
N HIS A 506 -17.07 14.31 55.12
CA HIS A 506 -16.11 15.29 55.65
C HIS A 506 -14.81 15.34 54.85
N PHE A 507 -14.33 16.57 54.70
CA PHE A 507 -13.01 16.97 54.21
C PHE A 507 -11.88 16.36 55.04
N GLY A 508 -10.77 16.03 54.38
CA GLY A 508 -9.51 15.69 55.03
C GLY A 508 -8.37 15.71 54.01
N ASN A 509 -7.67 16.84 53.94
CA ASN A 509 -6.39 16.99 53.26
C ASN A 509 -5.26 16.38 54.11
N VAL A 510 -4.10 16.19 53.47
CA VAL A 510 -2.75 15.91 53.98
C VAL A 510 -2.33 14.43 54.01
N GLY A 511 -1.32 14.12 53.18
CA GLY A 511 -0.51 12.91 53.30
C GLY A 511 0.36 12.67 52.06
N GLN A 512 1.50 13.36 51.99
CA GLN A 512 2.60 13.04 51.07
C GLN A 512 2.94 11.54 51.14
N GLY A 513 2.96 10.88 49.98
CA GLY A 513 3.44 9.52 49.80
C GLY A 513 4.16 9.42 48.46
N ALA A 514 5.46 9.14 48.53
CA ALA A 514 6.37 9.09 47.40
C ALA A 514 5.86 8.19 46.26
N ALA A 515 5.71 8.77 45.06
CA ALA A 515 5.62 8.01 43.83
C ALA A 515 7.03 7.52 43.49
N GLY A 516 7.25 6.21 43.64
CA GLY A 516 8.41 5.55 43.04
C GLY A 516 8.26 5.60 41.53
N GLU A 517 9.00 6.50 40.90
CA GLU A 517 9.28 6.44 39.47
C GLU A 517 10.13 5.18 39.22
N THR A 518 9.52 4.12 38.70
CA THR A 518 10.27 3.06 38.04
C THR A 518 10.73 3.60 36.68
N PRO A 519 12.04 3.73 36.43
CA PRO A 519 12.51 4.12 35.11
C PRO A 519 12.18 2.98 34.15
N VAL A 520 11.44 3.29 33.09
CA VAL A 520 11.34 2.41 31.92
C VAL A 520 12.71 2.43 31.28
N SER A 521 13.51 1.42 31.59
CA SER A 521 14.81 1.17 30.97
C SER A 521 14.59 0.83 29.50
N ASP A 522 15.12 1.69 28.63
CA ASP A 522 15.25 1.54 27.18
C ASP A 522 16.31 0.48 26.80
N GLU A 523 16.33 -0.66 27.50
CA GLU A 523 17.12 -1.81 27.05
C GLU A 523 16.31 -2.65 26.07
N PRO A 524 16.85 -2.96 24.87
CA PRO A 524 16.17 -3.83 23.93
C PRO A 524 15.93 -5.20 24.57
N VAL A 525 14.67 -5.62 24.61
CA VAL A 525 14.29 -6.96 25.07
C VAL A 525 15.06 -7.98 24.22
N PRO A 526 15.87 -8.89 24.83
CA PRO A 526 16.63 -9.86 24.07
C PRO A 526 15.69 -10.72 23.25
N LEU A 527 15.95 -10.80 21.94
CA LEU A 527 15.17 -11.62 21.02
C LEU A 527 15.16 -13.07 21.48
N SER A 528 14.01 -13.74 21.34
CA SER A 528 13.93 -15.17 21.61
C SER A 528 14.88 -15.95 20.68
N PRO A 529 15.43 -17.10 21.09
CA PRO A 529 16.25 -17.95 20.22
C PRO A 529 15.58 -18.27 18.88
N ALA A 530 14.26 -18.51 18.88
CA ALA A 530 13.48 -18.76 17.68
C ALA A 530 13.39 -17.52 16.75
N SER A 531 13.28 -16.32 17.32
CA SER A 531 13.28 -15.07 16.55
C SER A 531 14.65 -14.80 15.91
N ARG A 532 15.72 -15.16 16.61
CA ARG A 532 17.10 -15.03 16.10
C ARG A 532 17.37 -16.03 14.97
N GLU A 533 17.02 -17.30 15.15
CA GLU A 533 17.16 -18.32 14.10
C GLU A 533 16.35 -17.97 12.84
N LEU A 534 15.13 -17.45 13.00
CA LEU A 534 14.32 -16.97 11.89
C LEU A 534 14.97 -15.75 11.21
N GLY A 535 15.48 -14.80 12.00
CA GLY A 535 16.22 -13.64 11.50
C GLY A 535 17.44 -14.04 10.67
N ASP A 536 18.24 -14.98 11.18
CA ASP A 536 19.44 -15.49 10.52
C ASP A 536 19.07 -16.22 9.20
N ALA A 537 18.00 -17.02 9.20
CA ALA A 537 17.49 -17.69 8.00
C ALA A 537 17.02 -16.68 6.93
N VAL A 538 16.33 -15.62 7.34
CA VAL A 538 15.91 -14.53 6.44
C VAL A 538 17.12 -13.81 5.88
N ALA A 539 18.11 -13.46 6.73
CA ALA A 539 19.34 -12.81 6.29
C ALA A 539 20.14 -13.68 5.30
N ALA A 540 20.21 -14.99 5.54
CA ALA A 540 20.84 -15.94 4.63
C ALA A 540 20.12 -15.98 3.27
N ALA A 541 18.79 -16.06 3.27
CA ALA A 541 18.00 -16.06 2.04
C ALA A 541 18.10 -14.74 1.26
N ARG A 542 18.39 -13.61 1.91
CA ARG A 542 18.58 -12.34 1.21
C ARG A 542 19.94 -12.20 0.52
N ARG A 543 20.96 -12.91 1.02
CA ARG A 543 22.33 -12.93 0.46
C ARG A 543 22.51 -13.93 -0.67
N ALA A 544 21.72 -15.01 -0.66
CA ALA A 544 21.63 -16.00 -1.75
C ALA A 544 20.85 -15.43 -2.95
#